data_AF-A0A2Z3GQG3-F1
#
_entry.id   AF-A0A2Z3GQG3-F1
#
_cell.length_a   1.000
_cell.length_b   1.000
_cell.length_c   1.000
_cell.angle_alpha   90.00
_cell.angle_beta   90.00
_cell.angle_gamma   90.00
#
_symmetry.space_group_name_H-M   'P 1'
#
loop_
_entity.id
_entity.type
_entity.pdbx_description
1 polymer ?
#
loop_
_entity_poly.entity_id
_entity_poly.type
_entity_poly.pdbx_seq_one_letter_code
_entity_poly.pdbx_strand_id
1 'polypeptide(L)'
;MPSNPDLLTPQQFEQYAAEWQKIASGAGGPALERCFAAPGHGRRTYASLPVQHLVWLVSTVGIVYVRTRFLAIAHDDRPTRFALALFATDAEGKRLSAYYLADAEDEGSALHQLPATQVPHSLVKTWLHNWTAAPAITPALFATGYGPLRGYTFELGDFLEPLFAAQPFGDQTLRVSFGLHEYYPTEGPLTQTFGLVLRIHDPKKLDGSGSSDPFFDMSSPCPPKC
;
A
#
# COMPACT_ATOMS: atom_id res chain seq x y z
N MET A 1 -1.41 25.34 -14.76
CA MET A 1 -2.38 24.22 -14.72
C MET A 1 -2.59 23.87 -13.26
N PRO A 2 -3.82 23.75 -12.76
CA PRO A 2 -4.04 23.34 -11.37
C PRO A 2 -3.48 21.93 -11.17
N SER A 3 -2.55 21.78 -10.24
CA SER A 3 -2.00 20.48 -9.83
C SER A 3 -3.09 19.68 -9.13
N ASN A 4 -3.46 18.52 -9.68
CA ASN A 4 -4.25 17.54 -8.95
C ASN A 4 -3.39 17.05 -7.76
N PRO A 5 -3.77 17.28 -6.49
CA PRO A 5 -2.93 16.99 -5.33
C PRO A 5 -2.51 15.51 -5.23
N ASP A 6 -3.24 14.63 -5.93
CA ASP A 6 -3.02 13.19 -5.91
C ASP A 6 -2.08 12.69 -7.02
N LEU A 7 -1.47 13.59 -7.79
CA LEU A 7 -0.46 13.25 -8.80
C LEU A 7 0.91 13.82 -8.42
N LEU A 8 1.92 12.95 -8.35
CA LEU A 8 3.29 13.38 -8.06
C LEU A 8 4.04 13.71 -9.35
N THR A 9 4.80 14.82 -9.31
CA THR A 9 5.86 15.06 -10.28
C THR A 9 7.00 14.05 -10.12
N PRO A 10 7.83 13.82 -11.16
CA PRO A 10 9.03 12.97 -11.02
C PRO A 10 9.96 13.42 -9.89
N GLN A 11 10.15 14.73 -9.72
CA GLN A 11 11.00 15.27 -8.67
C GLN A 11 10.46 14.94 -7.27
N GLN A 12 9.15 15.12 -7.04
CA GLN A 12 8.51 14.77 -5.77
C GLN A 12 8.63 13.28 -5.48
N PHE A 13 8.36 12.43 -6.48
CA PHE A 13 8.49 10.98 -6.35
C PHE A 13 9.90 10.57 -5.92
N GLU A 14 10.94 11.06 -6.62
CA GLU A 14 12.33 10.73 -6.28
C GLU A 14 12.71 11.23 -4.88
N GLN A 15 12.29 12.45 -4.54
CA GLN A 15 12.54 13.02 -3.22
C GLN A 15 11.91 12.18 -2.11
N TYR A 16 10.62 11.84 -2.23
CA TYR A 16 9.90 11.09 -1.21
C TYR A 16 10.33 9.62 -1.13
N ALA A 17 10.70 9.00 -2.26
CA ALA A 17 11.25 7.65 -2.30
C ALA A 17 12.65 7.59 -1.67
N ALA A 18 13.50 8.59 -1.93
CA ALA A 18 14.80 8.70 -1.30
C ALA A 18 14.67 8.90 0.22
N GLU A 19 13.71 9.70 0.66
CA GLU A 19 13.45 9.91 2.09
C GLU A 19 12.98 8.61 2.77
N TRP A 20 12.08 7.86 2.13
CA TRP A 20 11.71 6.53 2.62
C TRP A 20 12.94 5.62 2.75
N GLN A 21 13.80 5.58 1.73
CA GLN A 21 15.00 4.75 1.74
C GLN A 21 15.94 5.11 2.90
N LYS A 22 16.12 6.39 3.22
CA LYS A 22 16.91 6.82 4.39
C LYS A 22 16.30 6.32 5.69
N ILE A 23 14.99 6.47 5.87
CA ILE A 23 14.29 6.06 7.09
C ILE A 23 14.33 4.53 7.26
N ALA A 24 14.05 3.79 6.19
CA ALA A 24 14.03 2.33 6.19
C ALA A 24 15.42 1.69 6.31
N SER A 25 16.48 2.38 5.90
CA SER A 25 17.88 1.90 6.04
C SER A 25 18.56 2.37 7.32
N GLY A 26 17.95 3.28 8.09
CA GLY A 26 18.50 3.78 9.34
C GLY A 26 18.52 2.73 10.45
N ALA A 27 19.22 3.01 11.55
CA ALA A 27 19.40 2.10 12.68
C ALA A 27 18.12 1.78 13.51
N GLY A 28 16.92 2.09 12.97
CA GLY A 28 15.65 2.05 13.69
C GLY A 28 15.49 3.25 14.61
N GLY A 29 14.24 3.69 14.80
CA GLY A 29 13.97 4.80 15.72
C GLY A 29 12.65 5.54 15.49
N PRO A 30 12.46 6.68 16.18
CA PRO A 30 11.23 7.47 16.17
C PRO A 30 10.79 7.99 14.80
N ALA A 31 11.67 8.01 13.80
CA ALA A 31 11.33 8.46 12.45
C ALA A 31 10.40 7.48 11.73
N LEU A 32 10.66 6.17 11.86
CA LEU A 32 9.85 5.13 11.22
C LEU A 32 8.48 5.02 11.92
N GLU A 33 8.44 5.10 13.24
CA GLU A 33 7.19 5.15 14.01
C GLU A 33 6.35 6.38 13.65
N ARG A 34 6.97 7.56 13.51
CA ARG A 34 6.27 8.78 13.07
C ARG A 34 5.66 8.66 11.68
N CYS A 35 6.31 7.95 10.76
CA CYS A 35 5.76 7.70 9.42
C CYS A 35 4.39 7.01 9.47
N PHE A 36 4.20 6.11 10.42
CA PHE A 36 2.96 5.36 10.57
C PHE A 36 2.09 5.86 11.73
N ALA A 37 2.41 7.00 12.34
CA ALA A 37 1.55 7.58 13.36
C ALA A 37 0.23 8.07 12.72
N ALA A 38 -0.89 7.71 13.34
CA ALA A 38 -2.22 8.22 13.04
C ALA A 38 -2.67 9.21 14.13
N PRO A 39 -3.46 10.25 13.81
CA PRO A 39 -4.07 11.12 14.80
C PRO A 39 -4.91 10.30 15.80
N GLY A 40 -4.82 10.60 17.10
CA GLY A 40 -5.59 9.89 18.14
C GLY A 40 -4.93 8.66 18.76
N HIS A 41 -3.61 8.50 18.64
CA HIS A 41 -2.77 7.46 19.29
C HIS A 41 -2.77 6.08 18.61
N GLY A 42 -3.09 6.02 17.32
CA GLY A 42 -3.08 4.79 16.54
C GLY A 42 -1.88 4.65 15.60
N ARG A 43 -1.74 3.45 15.03
CA ARG A 43 -0.90 3.15 13.88
C ARG A 43 -1.76 3.23 12.61
N ARG A 44 -1.25 3.84 11.54
CA ARG A 44 -1.88 3.78 10.22
C ARG A 44 -1.99 2.33 9.77
N THR A 45 -3.17 1.96 9.28
CA THR A 45 -3.47 0.59 8.85
C THR A 45 -3.77 0.48 7.37
N TYR A 46 -3.89 1.59 6.65
CA TYR A 46 -4.10 1.62 5.21
C TYR A 46 -3.69 2.96 4.60
N ALA A 47 -3.57 2.98 3.27
CA ALA A 47 -3.66 4.16 2.42
C ALA A 47 -4.81 3.97 1.41
N SER A 48 -5.33 5.05 0.84
CA SER A 48 -6.43 5.01 -0.12
C SER A 48 -6.18 5.93 -1.30
N LEU A 49 -6.78 5.58 -2.44
CA LEU A 49 -6.88 6.44 -3.61
C LEU A 49 -8.28 6.31 -4.25
N PRO A 50 -8.78 7.35 -4.93
CA PRO A 50 -10.02 7.26 -5.69
C PRO A 50 -9.99 6.14 -6.73
N VAL A 51 -11.09 5.38 -6.89
CA VAL A 51 -11.19 4.36 -7.95
C VAL A 51 -10.98 4.95 -9.34
N GLN A 52 -11.30 6.23 -9.54
CA GLN A 52 -11.01 6.92 -10.81
C GLN A 52 -9.52 6.90 -11.18
N HIS A 53 -8.62 7.00 -10.20
CA HIS A 53 -7.17 6.88 -10.44
C HIS A 53 -6.79 5.47 -10.85
N LEU A 54 -7.42 4.46 -10.24
CA LEU A 54 -7.24 3.07 -10.64
C LEU A 54 -7.73 2.84 -12.08
N VAL A 55 -8.88 3.40 -12.47
CA VAL A 55 -9.39 3.34 -13.85
C VAL A 55 -8.39 3.94 -14.83
N TRP A 56 -7.85 5.12 -14.55
CA TRP A 56 -6.83 5.73 -15.42
C TRP A 56 -5.55 4.90 -15.47
N LEU A 57 -5.12 4.34 -14.35
CA LEU A 57 -3.93 3.50 -14.24
C LEU A 57 -4.05 2.26 -15.12
N VAL A 58 -5.12 1.47 -14.97
CA VAL A 58 -5.32 0.24 -15.77
C VAL A 58 -5.66 0.51 -17.23
N SER A 59 -6.11 1.73 -17.56
CA SER A 59 -6.34 2.17 -18.94
C SER A 59 -5.05 2.60 -19.66
N THR A 60 -3.89 2.55 -18.99
CA THR A 60 -2.60 2.92 -19.60
C THR A 60 -2.24 1.93 -20.71
N VAL A 61 -2.06 2.43 -21.93
CA VAL A 61 -1.72 1.59 -23.10
C VAL A 61 -0.35 0.92 -22.89
N GLY A 62 -0.31 -0.40 -23.06
CA GLY A 62 0.92 -1.20 -22.94
C GLY A 62 1.31 -1.57 -21.49
N ILE A 63 0.45 -1.28 -20.51
CA ILE A 63 0.68 -1.69 -19.13
C ILE A 63 0.72 -3.22 -19.01
N VAL A 64 1.72 -3.70 -18.26
CA VAL A 64 1.84 -5.10 -17.85
C VAL A 64 1.79 -5.19 -16.33
N TYR A 65 2.41 -4.23 -15.65
CA TYR A 65 2.48 -4.21 -14.19
C TYR A 65 1.98 -2.90 -13.61
N VAL A 66 1.37 -2.99 -12.42
CA VAL A 66 1.19 -1.86 -11.52
C VAL A 66 2.27 -1.95 -10.43
N ARG A 67 3.08 -0.92 -10.31
CA ARG A 67 4.09 -0.82 -9.24
C ARG A 67 3.59 0.08 -8.14
N THR A 68 3.76 -0.39 -6.91
CA THR A 68 3.71 0.46 -5.71
C THR A 68 5.11 0.82 -5.27
N ARG A 69 5.28 2.06 -4.82
CA ARG A 69 6.50 2.52 -4.17
C ARG A 69 6.18 3.17 -2.85
N PHE A 70 6.99 2.86 -1.86
CA PHE A 70 6.91 3.42 -0.53
C PHE A 70 7.54 4.80 -0.52
N LEU A 71 6.82 5.75 0.07
CA LEU A 71 7.20 7.14 0.13
C LEU A 71 7.16 7.62 1.57
N ALA A 72 8.08 8.54 1.89
CA ALA A 72 8.04 9.31 3.12
C ALA A 72 7.87 10.78 2.75
N ILE A 73 6.70 11.34 3.06
CA ILE A 73 6.36 12.72 2.74
C ILE A 73 6.60 13.57 3.98
N ALA A 74 7.64 14.40 3.95
CA ALA A 74 7.91 15.39 4.97
C ALA A 74 7.21 16.71 4.60
N HIS A 75 6.55 17.34 5.57
CA HIS A 75 6.05 18.70 5.47
C HIS A 75 6.64 19.50 6.62
N ASP A 76 6.95 20.77 6.40
CA ASP A 76 7.66 21.61 7.38
C ASP A 76 6.96 21.66 8.75
N ASP A 77 5.62 21.58 8.77
CA ASP A 77 4.79 21.67 9.98
C ASP A 77 4.16 20.34 10.43
N ARG A 78 4.46 19.21 9.77
CA ARG A 78 3.85 17.91 10.10
C ARG A 78 4.88 16.80 10.20
N PRO A 79 4.67 15.80 11.08
CA PRO A 79 5.54 14.63 11.09
C PRO A 79 5.55 13.99 9.71
N THR A 80 6.74 13.53 9.29
CA THR A 80 6.89 12.73 8.08
C THR A 80 5.87 11.60 8.10
N ARG A 81 5.14 11.43 6.99
CA ARG A 81 4.10 10.43 6.86
C ARG A 81 4.43 9.40 5.79
N PHE A 82 4.05 8.16 6.03
CA PHE A 82 4.09 7.10 5.05
C PHE A 82 2.99 7.30 4.01
N ALA A 83 3.34 7.11 2.74
CA ALA A 83 2.41 7.10 1.62
C ALA A 83 2.86 6.08 0.57
N LEU A 84 1.97 5.81 -0.39
CA LEU A 84 2.26 4.94 -1.52
C LEU A 84 2.14 5.73 -2.83
N ALA A 85 3.01 5.47 -3.80
CA ALA A 85 2.79 5.86 -5.19
C ALA A 85 2.50 4.64 -6.05
N LEU A 86 1.42 4.69 -6.83
CA LEU A 86 1.06 3.69 -7.82
C LEU A 86 1.39 4.21 -9.23
N PHE A 87 1.95 3.36 -10.08
CA PHE A 87 2.21 3.69 -11.49
C PHE A 87 2.30 2.45 -12.38
N ALA A 88 2.00 2.63 -13.65
CA ALA A 88 2.03 1.62 -14.69
C ALA A 88 3.44 1.44 -15.25
N THR A 89 3.84 0.19 -15.50
CA THR A 89 5.02 -0.13 -16.30
C THR A 89 4.72 -1.16 -17.38
N ASP A 90 5.54 -1.16 -18.44
CA ASP A 90 5.60 -2.28 -19.37
C ASP A 90 6.36 -3.49 -18.77
N ALA A 91 6.55 -4.54 -19.58
CA ALA A 91 7.29 -5.75 -19.22
C ALA A 91 8.78 -5.49 -18.92
N GLU A 92 9.36 -4.42 -19.45
CA GLU A 92 10.76 -4.03 -19.24
C GLU A 92 10.94 -3.12 -18.01
N GLY A 93 9.84 -2.77 -17.33
CA GLY A 93 9.86 -1.91 -16.14
C GLY A 93 9.87 -0.42 -16.47
N LYS A 94 9.73 -0.02 -17.73
CA LYS A 94 9.64 1.38 -18.13
C LYS A 94 8.29 1.95 -17.71
N ARG A 95 8.32 3.10 -17.04
CA ARG A 95 7.11 3.81 -16.58
C ARG A 95 6.29 4.33 -17.77
N LEU A 96 4.99 4.05 -17.74
CA LEU A 96 4.01 4.44 -18.77
C LEU A 96 2.98 5.46 -18.29
N SER A 97 2.75 5.59 -16.97
CA SER A 97 1.75 6.51 -16.41
C SER A 97 2.36 7.63 -15.54
N ALA A 98 1.49 8.51 -15.05
CA ALA A 98 1.77 9.37 -13.90
C ALA A 98 1.97 8.54 -12.62
N TYR A 99 2.47 9.20 -11.57
CA TYR A 99 2.51 8.66 -10.21
C TYR A 99 1.25 9.07 -9.46
N TYR A 100 0.38 8.10 -9.16
CA TYR A 100 -0.82 8.33 -8.36
C TYR A 100 -0.48 8.17 -6.89
N LEU A 101 -0.64 9.23 -6.12
CA LEU A 101 -0.45 9.22 -4.67
C LEU A 101 -1.66 8.53 -4.04
N ALA A 102 -1.38 7.50 -3.26
CA ALA A 102 -2.32 6.89 -2.34
C ALA A 102 -1.94 7.32 -0.92
N ASP A 103 -2.89 7.98 -0.28
CA ASP A 103 -2.69 8.64 0.99
C ASP A 103 -3.64 8.07 2.06
N ALA A 104 -3.16 8.04 3.28
CA ALA A 104 -3.97 7.81 4.45
C ALA A 104 -4.49 9.18 4.93
N GLU A 105 -5.59 9.66 4.34
CA GLU A 105 -6.33 10.78 4.90
C GLU A 105 -7.36 10.32 5.95
N ASP A 106 -7.70 11.28 6.83
CA ASP A 106 -8.23 11.18 8.19
C ASP A 106 -9.70 10.75 8.34
N GLU A 107 -10.26 9.95 7.42
CA GLU A 107 -11.64 9.48 7.61
C GLU A 107 -11.68 8.30 8.61
N GLY A 108 -12.02 8.66 9.85
CA GLY A 108 -12.26 7.76 10.96
C GLY A 108 -13.22 6.65 10.60
N SER A 109 -12.68 5.48 10.29
CA SER A 109 -13.45 4.24 10.23
C SER A 109 -12.66 3.19 10.99
N ALA A 110 -13.13 2.93 12.20
CA ALA A 110 -12.61 1.91 13.10
C ALA A 110 -12.67 0.53 12.41
N LEU A 111 -11.62 -0.26 12.60
CA LEU A 111 -11.58 -1.67 12.22
C LEU A 111 -12.77 -2.42 12.83
N HIS A 112 -13.78 -2.74 12.03
CA HIS A 112 -14.79 -3.73 12.37
C HIS A 112 -14.73 -4.94 11.45
N GLN A 113 -15.07 -6.09 12.04
CA GLN A 113 -14.78 -7.43 11.56
C GLN A 113 -15.34 -7.66 10.16
N LEU A 114 -14.42 -7.92 9.23
CA LEU A 114 -14.72 -8.18 7.82
C LEU A 114 -15.15 -9.66 7.66
N PRO A 115 -16.10 -9.97 6.76
CA PRO A 115 -16.30 -11.31 6.18
C PRO A 115 -16.05 -11.29 4.67
N ALA A 116 -15.26 -12.22 4.09
CA ALA A 116 -15.04 -12.32 2.64
C ALA A 116 -14.45 -13.67 2.16
N THR A 117 -14.34 -13.83 0.83
CA THR A 117 -13.69 -14.92 0.10
C THR A 117 -12.58 -14.46 -0.86
N GLN A 118 -11.63 -15.39 -1.04
CA GLN A 118 -10.39 -15.45 -1.85
C GLN A 118 -9.18 -14.65 -1.30
N VAL A 119 -8.03 -15.36 -1.22
CA VAL A 119 -7.17 -15.56 -0.03
C VAL A 119 -7.95 -16.14 1.17
N PRO A 120 -7.50 -17.19 1.88
CA PRO A 120 -8.17 -17.62 3.10
C PRO A 120 -8.25 -16.42 4.04
N HIS A 121 -9.47 -15.96 4.30
CA HIS A 121 -9.75 -14.76 5.07
C HIS A 121 -9.03 -14.73 6.44
N SER A 122 -8.78 -15.91 7.00
CA SER A 122 -7.96 -16.09 8.20
C SER A 122 -6.55 -15.54 8.01
N LEU A 123 -5.92 -15.73 6.86
CA LEU A 123 -4.55 -15.31 6.55
C LEU A 123 -4.44 -13.78 6.48
N VAL A 124 -5.32 -13.12 5.71
CA VAL A 124 -5.38 -11.64 5.63
C VAL A 124 -5.67 -11.06 7.01
N LYS A 125 -6.63 -11.63 7.74
CA LYS A 125 -6.92 -11.22 9.12
C LYS A 125 -5.70 -11.33 10.01
N THR A 126 -4.95 -12.43 9.92
CA THR A 126 -3.70 -12.61 10.66
C THR A 126 -2.70 -11.54 10.30
N TRP A 127 -2.49 -11.20 9.03
CA TRP A 127 -1.51 -10.18 8.65
C TRP A 127 -1.89 -8.77 9.11
N LEU A 128 -3.15 -8.39 8.94
CA LEU A 128 -3.66 -7.11 9.42
C LEU A 128 -3.56 -7.04 10.96
N HIS A 129 -3.90 -8.14 11.63
CA HIS A 129 -3.75 -8.26 13.08
C HIS A 129 -2.28 -8.11 13.49
N ASN A 130 -1.38 -8.87 12.88
CA ASN A 130 0.07 -8.83 13.16
C ASN A 130 0.62 -7.41 12.99
N TRP A 131 0.21 -6.67 11.95
CA TRP A 131 0.58 -5.26 11.79
C TRP A 131 0.09 -4.38 12.93
N THR A 132 -1.16 -4.53 13.37
CA THR A 132 -1.69 -3.74 14.50
C THR A 132 -1.10 -4.15 15.85
N ALA A 133 -0.76 -5.42 16.02
CA ALA A 133 -0.26 -6.00 17.26
C ALA A 133 1.26 -5.91 17.41
N ALA A 134 1.99 -5.62 16.32
CA ALA A 134 3.45 -5.56 16.37
C ALA A 134 3.92 -4.49 17.37
N PRO A 135 4.77 -4.85 18.34
CA PRO A 135 5.12 -3.99 19.47
C PRO A 135 5.87 -2.73 19.06
N ALA A 136 6.66 -2.80 18.00
CA ALA A 136 7.43 -1.69 17.45
C ALA A 136 7.49 -1.78 15.92
N ILE A 137 7.64 -0.63 15.27
CA ILE A 137 7.89 -0.56 13.83
C ILE A 137 9.40 -0.43 13.63
N THR A 138 10.05 -1.53 13.26
CA THR A 138 11.51 -1.59 13.11
C THR A 138 11.90 -1.74 11.64
N PRO A 139 13.12 -1.34 11.24
CA PRO A 139 13.63 -1.57 9.89
C PRO A 139 13.58 -3.05 9.45
N ALA A 140 13.68 -3.98 10.40
CA ALA A 140 13.61 -5.42 10.11
C ALA A 140 12.26 -5.82 9.49
N LEU A 141 11.15 -5.18 9.87
CA LEU A 141 9.85 -5.40 9.24
C LEU A 141 9.84 -4.98 7.76
N PHE A 142 10.73 -4.09 7.35
CA PHE A 142 10.86 -3.65 5.97
C PHE A 142 12.09 -4.25 5.29
N ALA A 143 12.73 -5.26 5.85
CA ALA A 143 13.92 -5.86 5.27
C ALA A 143 13.59 -7.11 4.44
N THR A 144 14.37 -7.31 3.38
CA THR A 144 14.44 -8.55 2.60
C THR A 144 15.90 -9.02 2.54
N GLY A 145 16.14 -10.22 2.01
CA GLY A 145 17.50 -10.70 1.72
C GLY A 145 18.29 -9.80 0.75
N TYR A 146 17.63 -8.85 0.09
CA TYR A 146 18.23 -7.93 -0.89
C TYR A 146 18.31 -6.48 -0.39
N GLY A 147 17.98 -6.22 0.88
CA GLY A 147 17.92 -4.89 1.47
C GLY A 147 16.49 -4.42 1.78
N PRO A 148 16.30 -3.13 2.10
CA PRO A 148 15.01 -2.60 2.52
C PRO A 148 14.00 -2.60 1.37
N LEU A 149 12.75 -2.88 1.71
CA LEU A 149 11.61 -2.85 0.82
C LEU A 149 11.40 -1.45 0.28
N ARG A 150 11.20 -1.38 -1.04
CA ARG A 150 10.87 -0.14 -1.76
C ARG A 150 9.42 -0.10 -2.21
N GLY A 151 8.70 -1.21 -2.10
CA GLY A 151 7.33 -1.41 -2.56
C GLY A 151 7.14 -2.76 -3.24
N TYR A 152 6.04 -2.91 -3.99
CA TYR A 152 5.65 -4.15 -4.66
C TYR A 152 5.39 -3.95 -6.14
N THR A 153 5.41 -5.04 -6.88
CA THR A 153 4.95 -5.11 -8.27
C THR A 153 3.80 -6.08 -8.33
N PHE A 154 2.77 -5.69 -9.05
CA PHE A 154 1.53 -6.43 -9.21
C PHE A 154 1.26 -6.63 -10.70
N GLU A 155 0.67 -7.76 -11.07
CA GLU A 155 0.24 -7.98 -12.44
C GLU A 155 -1.01 -7.14 -12.73
N LEU A 156 -1.14 -6.65 -13.97
CA LEU A 156 -2.34 -5.91 -14.37
C LEU A 156 -3.61 -6.72 -14.09
N GLY A 157 -3.56 -8.04 -14.35
CA GLY A 157 -4.68 -8.95 -14.18
C GLY A 157 -5.29 -8.87 -12.77
N ASP A 158 -4.46 -8.63 -11.76
CA ASP A 158 -4.92 -8.60 -10.38
C ASP A 158 -5.80 -7.38 -10.04
N PHE A 159 -5.75 -6.31 -10.84
CA PHE A 159 -6.62 -5.14 -10.67
C PHE A 159 -7.88 -5.20 -11.52
N LEU A 160 -7.85 -5.93 -12.65
CA LEU A 160 -8.93 -5.91 -13.62
C LEU A 160 -10.19 -6.56 -13.08
N GLU A 161 -10.09 -7.76 -12.52
CA GLU A 161 -11.24 -8.51 -11.98
C GLU A 161 -11.99 -7.73 -10.88
N PRO A 162 -11.34 -7.23 -9.81
CA PRO A 162 -12.03 -6.42 -8.81
C PRO A 162 -12.57 -5.10 -9.35
N LEU A 163 -11.88 -4.47 -10.31
CA LEU A 163 -12.37 -3.24 -10.91
C LEU A 163 -13.65 -3.48 -11.72
N PHE A 164 -13.75 -4.58 -12.47
CA PHE A 164 -14.99 -4.91 -13.19
C PHE A 164 -16.15 -5.20 -12.22
N ALA A 165 -15.87 -5.91 -11.11
CA ALA A 165 -16.87 -6.18 -10.08
C ALA A 165 -17.35 -4.93 -9.33
N ALA A 166 -16.55 -3.87 -9.34
CA ALA A 166 -16.81 -2.61 -8.65
C ALA A 166 -17.77 -1.66 -9.40
N GLN A 167 -18.16 -1.97 -10.63
CA GLN A 167 -19.06 -1.10 -11.41
C GLN A 167 -20.48 -1.05 -10.82
N PRO A 168 -21.12 0.13 -10.78
CA PRO A 168 -20.61 1.45 -11.20
C PRO A 168 -19.63 2.07 -10.18
N PHE A 169 -18.60 2.77 -10.66
CA PHE A 169 -17.44 3.21 -9.86
C PHE A 169 -17.71 4.21 -8.73
N GLY A 170 -18.87 4.90 -8.73
CA GLY A 170 -19.38 5.69 -7.60
C GLY A 170 -18.35 6.50 -6.80
N ASP A 171 -18.52 6.52 -5.48
CA ASP A 171 -17.62 7.15 -4.50
C ASP A 171 -16.62 6.13 -3.93
N GLN A 172 -16.33 5.06 -4.68
CA GLN A 172 -15.50 3.97 -4.20
C GLN A 172 -14.01 4.38 -4.18
N THR A 173 -13.26 3.76 -3.28
CA THR A 173 -11.81 3.95 -3.16
C THR A 173 -11.08 2.61 -3.26
N LEU A 174 -9.89 2.61 -3.87
CA LEU A 174 -8.96 1.51 -3.69
C LEU A 174 -8.30 1.71 -2.32
N ARG A 175 -8.50 0.77 -1.40
CA ARG A 175 -7.89 0.75 -0.08
C ARG A 175 -6.74 -0.25 -0.07
N VAL A 176 -5.55 0.23 0.24
CA VAL A 176 -4.33 -0.55 0.37
C VAL A 176 -4.01 -0.69 1.86
N SER A 177 -4.40 -1.82 2.45
CA SER A 177 -4.22 -2.11 3.87
C SER A 177 -2.82 -2.63 4.15
N PHE A 178 -2.29 -2.36 5.34
CA PHE A 178 -0.96 -2.73 5.77
C PHE A 178 -1.01 -4.00 6.62
N GLY A 179 -0.20 -4.99 6.27
CA GLY A 179 -0.10 -6.27 6.98
C GLY A 179 1.34 -6.66 7.28
N LEU A 180 1.51 -7.63 8.18
CA LEU A 180 2.79 -8.32 8.38
C LEU A 180 2.67 -9.78 7.99
N HIS A 181 3.42 -10.16 6.96
CA HIS A 181 3.46 -11.51 6.41
C HIS A 181 4.49 -12.31 7.19
N GLU A 182 4.07 -13.44 7.74
CA GLU A 182 4.95 -14.40 8.38
C GLU A 182 5.52 -15.36 7.34
N TYR A 183 6.83 -15.53 7.36
CA TYR A 183 7.52 -16.45 6.47
C TYR A 183 8.77 -17.02 7.12
N TYR A 184 9.19 -18.19 6.64
CA TYR A 184 10.49 -18.75 6.96
C TYR A 184 11.50 -18.25 5.92
N PRO A 185 12.52 -17.46 6.32
CA PRO A 185 13.63 -17.15 5.43
C PRO A 185 14.43 -18.41 5.11
N THR A 186 15.26 -18.37 4.06
CA THR A 186 16.13 -19.49 3.67
C THR A 186 16.99 -19.98 4.84
N GLU A 187 17.42 -19.05 5.70
CA GLU A 187 18.13 -19.33 6.94
C GLU A 187 17.51 -18.50 8.08
N GLY A 188 17.13 -19.16 9.18
CA GLY A 188 16.67 -18.50 10.39
C GLY A 188 15.28 -18.90 10.88
N PRO A 189 14.82 -18.29 11.98
CA PRO A 189 13.50 -18.54 12.55
C PRO A 189 12.40 -17.89 11.69
N LEU A 190 11.15 -18.23 12.00
CA LEU A 190 9.99 -17.51 11.47
C LEU A 190 10.18 -16.01 11.68
N THR A 191 9.99 -15.23 10.62
CA THR A 191 10.13 -13.79 10.64
C THR A 191 8.92 -13.11 9.98
N GLN A 192 8.83 -11.80 10.12
CA GLN A 192 7.76 -10.98 9.57
C GLN A 192 8.32 -9.96 8.58
N THR A 193 7.62 -9.75 7.48
CA THR A 193 7.88 -8.64 6.56
C THR A 193 6.59 -7.87 6.31
N PHE A 194 6.72 -6.57 6.09
CA PHE A 194 5.61 -5.71 5.71
C PHE A 194 4.98 -6.22 4.42
N GLY A 195 3.69 -5.95 4.25
CA GLY A 195 2.88 -6.40 3.13
C GLY A 195 1.74 -5.44 2.85
N LEU A 196 1.25 -5.46 1.60
CA LEU A 196 0.09 -4.68 1.17
C LEU A 196 -1.05 -5.62 0.80
N VAL A 197 -2.26 -5.30 1.28
CA VAL A 197 -3.50 -6.00 0.93
C VAL A 197 -4.43 -5.02 0.23
N LEU A 198 -4.85 -5.33 -0.98
CA LEU A 198 -5.66 -4.43 -1.79
C LEU A 198 -7.14 -4.83 -1.76
N ARG A 199 -8.01 -3.84 -1.69
CA ARG A 199 -9.47 -4.00 -1.82
C ARG A 199 -10.13 -2.76 -2.40
N ILE A 200 -11.22 -2.94 -3.15
CA ILE A 200 -12.14 -1.83 -3.43
C ILE A 200 -13.04 -1.64 -2.20
N HIS A 201 -13.12 -0.41 -1.70
CA HIS A 201 -13.94 -0.03 -0.58
C HIS A 201 -15.08 0.87 -1.06
N ASP A 202 -16.31 0.42 -0.82
CA ASP A 202 -17.53 1.18 -1.06
C ASP A 202 -18.05 1.73 0.27
N PRO A 203 -18.05 3.06 0.49
CA PRO A 203 -18.52 3.65 1.75
C PRO A 203 -20.03 3.50 1.96
N LYS A 204 -20.81 3.19 0.90
CA LYS A 204 -22.27 3.02 0.97
C LYS A 204 -22.71 1.60 1.29
N LYS A 205 -21.83 0.61 1.13
CA LYS A 205 -22.04 -0.74 1.66
C LYS A 205 -21.82 -0.70 3.17
N LEU A 206 -22.89 -0.42 3.92
CA LEU A 206 -22.93 -0.42 5.39
C LEU A 206 -22.13 -1.60 5.98
N ASP A 207 -21.33 -1.28 7.01
CA ASP A 207 -20.44 -2.15 7.80
C ASP A 207 -21.09 -3.39 8.48
N GLY A 208 -22.32 -3.76 8.10
CA GLY A 208 -23.11 -4.85 8.69
C GLY A 208 -23.52 -5.97 7.74
N SER A 209 -23.41 -5.80 6.41
CA SER A 209 -23.57 -6.92 5.47
C SER A 209 -22.20 -7.26 4.94
N GLY A 210 -21.67 -8.43 5.32
CA GLY A 210 -20.36 -8.89 4.91
C GLY A 210 -20.10 -8.63 3.43
N SER A 211 -19.28 -7.62 3.16
CA SER A 211 -18.86 -7.28 1.81
C SER A 211 -18.08 -8.50 1.30
N SER A 212 -18.70 -9.26 0.40
CA SER A 212 -18.09 -10.37 -0.33
C SER A 212 -17.04 -9.89 -1.34
N ASP A 213 -16.56 -8.64 -1.20
CA ASP A 213 -15.62 -8.04 -2.14
C ASP A 213 -14.25 -8.71 -1.91
N PRO A 214 -13.64 -9.27 -2.97
CA PRO A 214 -12.47 -10.11 -2.83
C PRO A 214 -11.27 -9.34 -2.26
N PHE A 215 -10.49 -10.02 -1.41
CA PHE A 215 -9.20 -9.54 -0.95
C PHE A 215 -8.11 -10.10 -1.86
N PHE A 216 -7.15 -9.25 -2.24
CA PHE A 216 -6.03 -9.69 -3.05
C PHE A 216 -4.76 -9.51 -2.23
N ASP A 217 -4.18 -10.65 -1.84
CA ASP A 217 -2.77 -10.69 -1.46
C ASP A 217 -1.96 -10.77 -2.74
N MET A 218 -1.05 -9.82 -2.92
CA MET A 218 -0.29 -9.72 -4.16
C MET A 218 1.18 -9.39 -3.88
N SER A 219 1.72 -9.89 -2.77
CA SER A 219 3.08 -9.56 -2.37
C SER A 219 4.14 -10.28 -3.22
N SER A 220 4.45 -9.74 -4.40
CA SER A 220 5.78 -9.89 -5.00
C SER A 220 6.64 -8.69 -4.61
N PRO A 221 7.47 -8.80 -3.55
CA PRO A 221 8.33 -7.70 -3.12
C PRO A 221 9.27 -7.28 -4.27
N CYS A 222 9.62 -5.99 -4.35
CA CYS A 222 10.48 -5.45 -5.42
C CYS A 222 11.91 -5.15 -4.92
N PRO A 223 12.88 -6.09 -5.01
CA PRO A 223 14.29 -5.72 -4.78
C PRO A 223 15.30 -6.29 -5.81
N PRO A 224 16.57 -5.81 -5.85
CA PRO A 224 17.03 -4.42 -5.98
C PRO A 224 16.98 -3.92 -7.45
N LYS A 225 16.64 -4.79 -8.40
CA LYS A 225 16.32 -4.44 -9.78
C LYS A 225 14.86 -4.76 -10.03
N CYS A 226 14.14 -3.70 -10.32
CA CYS A 226 12.90 -3.68 -11.03
C CYS A 226 13.15 -2.75 -12.24
#